data_AF-A0A1V9RC29-F1
#
_entry.id   AF-A0A1V9RC29-F1
#
_cell.length_a   1.000
_cell.length_b   1.000
_cell.length_c   1.000
_cell.angle_alpha   90.00
_cell.angle_beta   90.00
_cell.angle_gamma   90.00
#
_symmetry.space_group_name_H-M   'P 1'
#
loop_
_entity.id
_entity.type
_entity.pdbx_description
1 polymer ?
#
loop_
_entity_poly.entity_id
_entity_poly.type
_entity_poly.pdbx_seq_one_letter_code
_entity_poly.pdbx_strand_id
1 'polypeptide(L)'
;MNFEKELTEIVEKYVDVTKKQSKAASVDDLVKDEATIARLNRIYDTKDVLEDLYDMYEEDTELKARINKYSLGTVFAEVYSLNNCYIEYYNSGDDDWLVWINDALDQDFPLEYAK
;
A
#
# COMPACT_ATOMS: atom_id res chain seq x y z
N MET A 1 -2.87 -11.61 -14.06
CA MET A 1 -2.01 -10.92 -13.07
C MET A 1 -1.76 -11.89 -11.94
N ASN A 2 -0.53 -11.99 -11.43
CA ASN A 2 -0.25 -12.68 -10.18
C ASN A 2 -0.03 -11.60 -9.13
N PHE A 3 -1.12 -11.20 -8.47
CA PHE A 3 -1.17 -10.05 -7.57
C PHE A 3 -0.14 -10.16 -6.46
N GLU A 4 -0.17 -11.26 -5.69
CA GLU A 4 0.73 -11.51 -4.57
C GLU A 4 2.20 -11.44 -4.98
N LYS A 5 2.54 -12.06 -6.12
CA LYS A 5 3.93 -12.05 -6.62
C LYS A 5 4.37 -10.63 -7.00
N GLU A 6 3.53 -9.92 -7.74
CA GLU A 6 3.85 -8.56 -8.19
C GLU A 6 3.93 -7.58 -7.01
N LEU A 7 3.03 -7.70 -6.04
CA LEU A 7 3.03 -6.93 -4.80
C LEU A 7 4.32 -7.20 -4.00
N THR A 8 4.72 -8.46 -3.87
CA THR A 8 5.97 -8.86 -3.20
C THR A 8 7.18 -8.19 -3.86
N GLU A 9 7.27 -8.23 -5.20
CA GLU A 9 8.37 -7.59 -5.92
C GLU A 9 8.40 -6.06 -5.73
N ILE A 10 7.25 -5.41 -5.57
CA ILE A 10 7.16 -3.98 -5.28
C ILE A 10 7.63 -3.68 -3.85
N VAL A 11 7.13 -4.44 -2.86
CA VAL A 11 7.52 -4.31 -1.46
C VAL A 11 9.02 -4.48 -1.29
N GLU A 12 9.61 -5.52 -1.89
CA GLU A 12 11.06 -5.77 -1.84
C GLU A 12 11.86 -4.58 -2.38
N LYS A 13 11.43 -3.97 -3.49
CA LYS A 13 12.09 -2.77 -4.05
C LYS A 13 12.03 -1.59 -3.08
N TYR A 14 10.87 -1.32 -2.48
CA TYR A 14 10.71 -0.23 -1.51
C TYR A 14 11.53 -0.47 -0.24
N VAL A 15 11.55 -1.70 0.27
CA VAL A 15 12.39 -2.10 1.42
C VAL A 15 13.87 -1.91 1.11
N ASP A 16 14.32 -2.36 -0.07
CA ASP A 16 15.72 -2.22 -0.49
C ASP A 16 16.15 -0.76 -0.61
N VAL A 17 15.32 0.09 -1.20
CA VAL A 17 15.59 1.52 -1.31
C VAL A 17 15.65 2.15 0.09
N THR A 18 14.70 1.83 0.96
CA THR A 18 14.63 2.34 2.33
C THR A 18 15.86 1.94 3.14
N LYS A 19 16.29 0.68 3.06
CA LYS A 19 17.51 0.19 3.70
C LYS A 19 18.77 0.88 3.18
N LYS A 20 18.88 1.10 1.86
CA LYS A 20 20.04 1.80 1.25
C LYS A 20 20.12 3.28 1.64
N GLN A 21 19.00 3.89 2.00
CA GLN A 21 18.95 5.28 2.49
C GLN A 21 19.27 5.40 3.98
N SER A 22 19.15 4.30 4.74
CA SER A 22 19.55 4.28 6.14
C SER A 22 21.05 4.43 6.28
N LYS A 23 21.47 5.14 7.33
CA LYS A 23 22.88 5.29 7.70
C LYS A 23 23.31 4.26 8.75
N ALA A 24 22.42 3.33 9.12
CA ALA A 24 22.70 2.31 10.11
C ALA A 24 23.83 1.38 9.63
N ALA A 25 24.86 1.20 10.45
CA ALA A 25 25.97 0.29 10.17
C ALA A 25 25.72 -1.14 10.70
N SER A 26 24.68 -1.30 11.53
CA SER A 26 24.32 -2.54 12.19
C SER A 26 22.80 -2.62 12.41
N VAL A 27 22.30 -3.80 12.80
CA VAL A 27 20.89 -3.98 13.17
C VAL A 27 20.54 -3.15 14.41
N ASP A 28 21.44 -3.06 15.39
CA ASP A 28 21.23 -2.26 16.61
C ASP A 28 21.12 -0.76 16.31
N ASP A 29 21.81 -0.28 15.27
CA ASP A 29 21.68 1.09 14.79
C ASP A 29 20.39 1.29 13.99
N LEU A 30 19.98 0.28 13.22
CA LEU A 30 18.76 0.32 12.41
C LEU A 30 17.52 0.43 13.29
N VAL A 31 17.47 -0.32 14.40
CA VAL A 31 16.35 -0.27 15.35
C VAL A 31 16.22 1.10 16.01
N LYS A 32 17.31 1.88 16.09
CA LYS A 32 17.32 3.25 16.60
C LYS A 32 17.05 4.30 15.52
N ASP A 33 17.09 3.90 14.25
CA ASP A 33 16.75 4.77 13.10
C ASP A 33 15.23 4.79 12.93
N GLU A 34 14.56 5.52 13.82
CA GLU A 34 13.10 5.62 13.89
C GLU A 34 12.47 6.03 12.55
N ALA A 35 13.14 6.90 11.78
CA ALA A 35 12.66 7.33 10.48
C ALA A 35 12.67 6.20 9.44
N THR A 36 13.72 5.39 9.43
CA THR A 36 13.79 4.21 8.55
C THR A 36 12.78 3.14 9.00
N ILE A 37 12.65 2.89 10.30
CA ILE A 37 11.66 1.94 10.83
C ILE A 37 10.23 2.38 10.48
N ALA A 38 9.89 3.67 10.64
CA ALA A 38 8.58 4.18 10.28
C ALA A 38 8.26 3.98 8.79
N ARG A 39 9.25 4.17 7.90
CA ARG A 39 9.07 3.91 6.46
C ARG A 39 8.88 2.42 6.16
N LEU A 40 9.65 1.55 6.81
CA LEU A 40 9.51 0.10 6.66
C LEU A 40 8.13 -0.37 7.13
N ASN A 41 7.67 0.10 8.29
CA ASN A 41 6.32 -0.20 8.78
C ASN A 41 5.28 0.26 7.76
N ARG A 42 5.36 1.49 7.27
CA ARG A 42 4.41 1.99 6.27
C ARG A 42 4.40 1.15 4.98
N ILE A 43 5.56 0.64 4.54
CA ILE A 43 5.65 -0.26 3.37
C ILE A 43 4.87 -1.56 3.62
N TYR A 44 5.01 -2.15 4.81
CA TYR A 44 4.28 -3.37 5.17
C TYR A 44 2.80 -3.10 5.43
N ASP A 45 2.44 -2.00 6.07
CA ASP A 45 1.02 -1.59 6.21
C ASP A 45 0.37 -1.39 4.84
N THR A 46 1.09 -0.80 3.87
CA THR A 46 0.60 -0.66 2.47
C THR A 46 0.33 -2.02 1.84
N LYS A 47 1.21 -3.00 2.08
CA LYS A 47 1.05 -4.37 1.58
C LYS A 47 -0.20 -5.00 2.17
N ASP A 48 -0.34 -4.93 3.49
CA ASP A 48 -1.45 -5.55 4.22
C ASP A 48 -2.79 -4.96 3.78
N VAL A 49 -2.89 -3.64 3.64
CA VAL A 49 -4.08 -2.96 3.08
C VAL A 49 -4.45 -3.51 1.69
N LEU A 50 -3.47 -3.65 0.80
CA LEU A 50 -3.71 -4.10 -0.56
C LEU A 50 -4.07 -5.59 -0.63
N GLU A 51 -3.48 -6.43 0.22
CA GLU A 51 -3.84 -7.86 0.35
C GLU A 51 -5.28 -8.00 0.87
N ASP A 52 -5.62 -7.29 1.95
CA ASP A 52 -6.97 -7.30 2.52
C ASP A 52 -8.03 -6.81 1.51
N LEU A 53 -7.77 -5.71 0.81
CA LEU A 53 -8.67 -5.21 -0.23
C LEU A 53 -8.79 -6.17 -1.42
N TYR A 54 -7.75 -6.95 -1.72
CA TYR A 54 -7.78 -7.91 -2.81
C TYR A 54 -8.56 -9.17 -2.40
N ASP A 55 -8.34 -9.67 -1.19
CA ASP A 55 -8.92 -10.91 -0.65
C ASP A 55 -10.38 -10.74 -0.27
N MET A 56 -10.80 -9.59 0.28
CA MET A 56 -12.19 -9.36 0.72
C MET A 56 -13.23 -9.45 -0.40
N TYR A 57 -12.82 -9.40 -1.67
CA TYR A 57 -13.75 -9.33 -2.80
C TYR A 57 -13.58 -10.47 -3.82
N GLU A 58 -12.81 -11.51 -3.49
CA GLU A 58 -12.44 -12.77 -4.18
C GLU A 58 -12.58 -12.95 -5.72
N GLU A 59 -13.49 -12.33 -6.48
CA GLU A 59 -13.63 -12.62 -7.92
C GLU A 59 -13.83 -11.42 -8.89
N ASP A 60 -14.23 -10.22 -8.49
CA ASP A 60 -14.29 -9.07 -9.43
C ASP A 60 -14.13 -7.71 -8.74
N THR A 61 -12.91 -7.48 -8.24
CA THR A 61 -12.64 -6.34 -7.37
C THR A 61 -12.41 -5.07 -8.18
N GLU A 62 -13.02 -3.97 -7.74
CA GLU A 62 -12.70 -2.65 -8.29
C GLU A 62 -11.20 -2.34 -8.14
N LEU A 63 -10.54 -2.86 -7.10
CA LEU A 63 -9.09 -2.80 -6.96
C LEU A 63 -8.37 -3.44 -8.15
N LYS A 64 -8.79 -4.63 -8.61
CA LYS A 64 -8.23 -5.27 -9.81
C LYS A 64 -8.47 -4.45 -11.07
N ALA A 65 -9.64 -3.83 -11.21
CA ALA A 65 -9.91 -2.91 -12.31
C ALA A 65 -9.01 -1.67 -12.26
N ARG A 66 -8.78 -1.10 -11.07
CA ARG A 66 -7.87 0.03 -10.85
C ARG A 66 -6.43 -0.37 -11.15
N ILE A 67 -5.99 -1.55 -10.70
CA ILE A 67 -4.65 -2.08 -11.02
C ILE A 67 -4.49 -2.28 -12.53
N ASN A 68 -5.48 -2.83 -13.22
CA ASN A 68 -5.41 -2.99 -14.68
C ASN A 68 -5.33 -1.63 -15.41
N LYS A 69 -5.97 -0.59 -14.87
CA LYS A 69 -5.99 0.76 -15.46
C LYS A 69 -4.72 1.57 -15.13
N TYR A 70 -4.22 1.50 -13.91
CA TYR A 70 -3.18 2.38 -13.36
C TYR A 70 -1.86 1.67 -13.04
N SER A 71 -1.80 0.35 -13.11
CA SER A 71 -0.74 -0.54 -12.60
C SER A 71 -0.66 -0.66 -11.08
N LEU A 72 -0.21 -1.81 -10.59
CA LEU A 72 -0.07 -2.08 -9.16
C LEU A 72 0.98 -1.17 -8.51
N GLY A 73 2.05 -0.84 -9.24
CA GLY A 73 3.10 0.06 -8.73
C GLY A 73 2.59 1.47 -8.44
N THR A 74 1.70 2.01 -9.29
CA THR A 74 1.08 3.32 -9.07
C THR A 74 0.12 3.28 -7.88
N VAL A 75 -0.74 2.26 -7.83
CA VAL A 75 -1.69 2.08 -6.72
C VAL A 75 -0.95 1.94 -5.40
N PHE A 76 0.12 1.14 -5.36
CA PHE A 76 0.98 1.01 -4.19
C PHE A 76 1.59 2.35 -3.76
N ALA A 77 2.15 3.12 -4.70
CA ALA A 77 2.77 4.41 -4.39
C ALA A 77 1.78 5.42 -3.78
N GLU A 78 0.53 5.39 -4.24
CA GLU A 78 -0.53 6.27 -3.75
C GLU A 78 -0.99 5.88 -2.35
N VAL A 79 -1.23 4.58 -2.10
CA VAL A 79 -1.58 4.06 -0.77
C VAL A 79 -0.44 4.29 0.23
N TYR A 80 0.82 4.10 -0.22
CA TYR A 80 2.02 4.39 0.56
C TYR A 80 2.23 5.88 0.84
N SER A 81 1.63 6.81 0.09
CA SER A 81 1.88 8.25 0.22
C SER A 81 1.41 8.77 1.59
N LEU A 82 2.26 9.54 2.28
CA LEU A 82 1.89 10.25 3.53
C LEU A 82 0.86 11.36 3.33
N ASN A 83 0.61 11.77 2.09
CA ASN A 83 -0.40 12.77 1.78
C ASN A 83 -1.80 12.17 1.70
N ASN A 84 -1.90 10.84 1.75
CA ASN A 84 -3.15 10.11 1.70
C ASN A 84 -3.41 9.41 3.03
N CYS A 85 -4.68 9.04 3.22
CA CYS A 85 -5.22 8.59 4.50
C CYS A 85 -5.47 7.07 4.55
N TYR A 86 -5.07 6.32 3.52
CA TYR A 86 -5.37 4.89 3.40
C TYR A 86 -4.90 4.07 4.60
N ILE A 87 -3.64 4.25 5.00
CA ILE A 87 -3.04 3.50 6.11
C ILE A 87 -3.60 3.96 7.45
N GLU A 88 -3.90 5.25 7.57
CA GLU A 88 -4.52 5.84 8.76
C GLU A 88 -5.96 5.34 8.96
N TYR A 89 -6.72 5.18 7.87
CA TYR A 89 -8.05 4.57 7.91
C TYR A 89 -7.97 3.10 8.30
N TYR A 90 -7.08 2.34 7.67
CA TYR A 90 -6.88 0.93 7.99
C TYR A 90 -6.47 0.70 9.46
N ASN A 91 -5.52 1.49 9.95
CA ASN A 91 -5.02 1.39 11.32
C ASN A 91 -5.91 2.08 12.37
N SER A 92 -7.05 2.68 11.97
CA SER A 92 -7.94 3.40 12.90
C SER A 92 -8.63 2.46 13.90
N GLY A 93 -8.82 1.19 13.53
CA GLY A 93 -9.61 0.21 14.29
C GLY A 93 -11.11 0.48 14.24
N ASP A 94 -11.57 1.38 13.36
CA ASP A 94 -12.99 1.62 13.10
C ASP A 94 -13.51 0.58 12.10
N ASP A 95 -14.73 0.07 12.29
CA ASP A 95 -15.35 -0.91 11.40
C ASP A 95 -15.61 -0.34 9.99
N ASP A 96 -15.72 0.99 9.86
CA ASP A 96 -16.02 1.68 8.60
C ASP A 96 -14.78 1.95 7.72
N TRP A 97 -13.58 1.50 8.13
CA TRP A 97 -12.32 1.78 7.42
C TRP A 97 -12.39 1.42 5.92
N LEU A 98 -13.07 0.33 5.59
CA LEU A 98 -13.20 -0.17 4.22
C LEU A 98 -13.99 0.78 3.33
N VAL A 99 -15.03 1.43 3.88
CA VAL A 99 -15.84 2.42 3.16
C VAL A 99 -14.97 3.63 2.84
N TRP A 100 -14.21 4.14 3.80
CA TRP A 100 -13.36 5.31 3.60
C TRP A 100 -12.23 5.06 2.60
N ILE A 101 -11.65 3.86 2.62
CA ILE A 101 -10.64 3.47 1.64
C ILE A 101 -11.25 3.37 0.24
N ASN A 102 -12.44 2.80 0.10
CA ASN A 102 -13.12 2.72 -1.20
C ASN A 102 -13.44 4.12 -1.75
N ASP A 103 -13.97 5.02 -0.92
CA ASP A 103 -14.26 6.41 -1.30
C ASP A 103 -12.98 7.14 -1.77
N ALA A 104 -11.87 6.93 -1.07
CA ALA A 104 -10.57 7.49 -1.45
C ALA A 104 -10.06 6.89 -2.78
N LEU A 105 -10.17 5.57 -2.97
CA LEU A 105 -9.80 4.90 -4.22
C LEU A 105 -10.66 5.37 -5.41
N ASP A 106 -11.93 5.68 -5.20
CA ASP A 106 -12.80 6.25 -6.24
C ASP A 106 -12.36 7.64 -6.65
N GLN A 107 -11.90 8.44 -5.70
CA GLN A 107 -11.39 9.78 -5.96
C GLN A 107 -10.03 9.75 -6.69
N ASP A 108 -9.10 8.95 -6.20
CA ASP A 108 -7.70 8.95 -6.67
C ASP A 108 -7.50 8.07 -7.91
N PHE A 109 -8.28 7.00 -8.01
CA PHE A 109 -8.24 6.03 -9.11
C PHE A 109 -9.63 5.80 -9.72
N PRO A 110 -10.24 6.83 -10.32
CA PRO A 110 -11.59 6.73 -10.85
C PRO A 110 -11.65 5.67 -11.96
N LEU A 111 -12.53 4.69 -11.75
CA LEU A 111 -12.98 3.80 -12.80
C LEU A 111 -14.10 4.53 -13.53
N GLU A 112 -13.78 5.18 -14.64
CA GLU A 112 -14.82 5.70 -15.52
C GLU A 112 -15.74 4.52 -15.88
N TYR A 113 -16.95 4.49 -15.34
CA TYR A 113 -18.01 3.73 -16.00
C TYR A 113 -18.18 4.41 -17.36
N ALA A 114 -17.62 3.78 -18.40
CA ALA A 114 -17.95 4.12 -19.77
C ALA A 114 -19.48 4.07 -19.87
N LYS A 115 -20.11 5.25 -19.90
CA LYS A 115 -21.50 5.39 -20.32
C LYS A 115 -21.59 5.19 -21.83
#